data_AF-A0A1W9HT20-F1
#
_entry.id   AF-A0A1W9HT20-F1
#
_cell.length_a   1.000
_cell.length_b   1.000
_cell.length_c   1.000
_cell.angle_alpha   90.00
_cell.angle_beta   90.00
_cell.angle_gamma   90.00
#
_symmetry.space_group_name_H-M   'P 1'
#
loop_
_entity.id
_entity.type
_entity.pdbx_description
1 polymer ?
#
loop_
_entity_poly.entity_id
_entity_poly.type
_entity_poly.pdbx_seq_one_letter_code
_entity_poly.pdbx_strand_id
1 'polypeptide(L)'
;MNNHFHLLVQAPGDNLSEAMQSFMGSTSRDIQRLTGRINQIWFQRFSRTRLGSCWYVLNCYKYIYRRPVRAGLVDRVEEYCFSTLPGLIGKRHLFIPVECDTILFSSCIEKILFWLNTPSQKEAEESIEHALQFRDFKLRKINRKPSPWESRPI
;
A
#
# COMPACT_ATOMS: atom_id res chain seq x y z
N MET A 1 -6.18 -5.85 5.31
CA MET A 1 -6.82 -6.39 4.08
C MET A 1 -8.25 -6.89 4.31
N ASN A 2 -8.56 -7.63 5.38
CA ASN A 2 -9.95 -7.96 5.74
C ASN A 2 -10.70 -6.85 6.51
N ASN A 3 -9.98 -6.01 7.26
CA ASN A 3 -10.56 -4.97 8.13
C ASN A 3 -9.89 -3.58 8.01
N HIS A 4 -8.92 -3.43 7.13
CA HIS A 4 -8.24 -2.16 6.82
C HIS A 4 -7.59 -2.24 5.42
N PHE A 5 -7.27 -1.09 4.84
CA PHE A 5 -6.60 -0.96 3.55
C PHE A 5 -5.29 -0.16 3.69
N HIS A 6 -4.42 -0.27 2.68
CA HIS A 6 -3.19 0.51 2.58
C HIS A 6 -3.22 1.29 1.25
N LEU A 7 -2.83 2.56 1.28
CA LEU A 7 -2.74 3.41 0.10
C LEU A 7 -1.32 3.96 -0.02
N LEU A 8 -0.82 3.98 -1.25
CA LEU A 8 0.35 4.75 -1.65
C LEU A 8 -0.15 5.90 -2.51
N VAL A 9 -0.05 7.14 -2.01
CA VAL A 9 -0.66 8.31 -2.65
C VAL A 9 0.27 9.50 -2.63
N GLN A 10 0.09 10.38 -3.61
CA GLN A 10 0.63 11.73 -3.61
C GLN A 10 -0.51 12.69 -3.27
N ALA A 11 -0.28 13.59 -2.31
CA ALA A 11 -1.24 14.61 -1.88
C ALA A 11 -0.68 16.02 -2.18
N PRO A 12 -0.72 16.48 -3.44
CA PRO A 12 -0.28 17.81 -3.79
C PRO A 12 -1.16 18.84 -3.06
N GLY A 13 -0.55 19.66 -2.20
CA GLY A 13 -1.27 20.65 -1.38
C GLY A 13 -1.60 20.21 0.06
N ASP A 14 -1.07 19.08 0.55
CA ASP A 14 -1.30 18.55 1.92
C ASP A 14 -2.80 18.37 2.26
N ASN A 15 -3.63 18.15 1.25
CA ASN A 15 -5.08 17.96 1.34
C ASN A 15 -5.52 16.52 1.67
N LEU A 16 -4.58 15.66 2.09
CA LEU A 16 -4.85 14.24 2.37
C LEU A 16 -5.92 14.06 3.44
N SER A 17 -5.92 14.91 4.49
CA SER A 17 -6.89 14.83 5.58
C SER A 17 -8.32 15.06 5.09
N GLU A 18 -8.53 16.06 4.22
CA GLU A 18 -9.84 16.38 3.64
C GLU A 18 -10.31 15.26 2.71
N ALA A 19 -9.42 14.76 1.86
CA ALA A 19 -9.70 13.64 0.97
C ALA A 19 -10.11 12.39 1.75
N MET A 20 -9.38 12.05 2.82
CA MET A 20 -9.70 10.90 3.68
C MET A 20 -11.00 11.10 4.46
N GLN A 21 -11.29 12.31 4.94
CA GLN A 21 -12.57 12.62 5.59
C GLN A 21 -13.75 12.40 4.63
N SER A 22 -13.64 12.90 3.40
CA SER A 22 -14.67 12.72 2.37
C SER A 22 -14.84 11.25 1.99
N PHE A 23 -13.73 10.54 1.75
CA PHE A 23 -13.74 9.11 1.41
C PHE A 23 -14.36 8.26 2.51
N MET A 24 -13.91 8.42 3.76
CA MET A 24 -14.40 7.61 4.87
C MET A 24 -15.86 7.93 5.20
N GLY A 25 -16.28 9.19 5.08
CA GLY A 25 -17.66 9.62 5.32
C GLY A 25 -18.65 9.17 4.23
N SER A 26 -18.27 9.23 2.95
CA SER A 26 -19.10 8.70 1.84
C SER A 26 -19.25 7.19 1.93
N THR A 27 -18.13 6.47 2.00
CA THR A 27 -18.13 4.99 2.09
C THR A 27 -18.86 4.48 3.33
N SER A 28 -18.77 5.16 4.48
CA SER A 28 -19.54 4.78 5.67
C SER A 28 -21.04 4.83 5.41
N ARG A 29 -21.52 5.92 4.79
CA ARG A 29 -22.95 6.09 4.49
C ARG A 29 -23.44 5.03 3.51
N ASP A 30 -22.66 4.76 2.46
CA ASP A 30 -23.01 3.76 1.46
C ASP A 30 -23.05 2.35 2.07
N ILE A 31 -22.04 1.98 2.87
CA ILE A 31 -21.99 0.67 3.54
C ILE A 31 -23.14 0.53 4.54
N GLN A 32 -23.44 1.56 5.34
CA GLN A 32 -24.57 1.53 6.27
C GLN A 32 -25.90 1.36 5.54
N ARG A 33 -26.12 2.10 4.45
CA ARG A 33 -27.32 1.96 3.61
C ARG A 33 -27.46 0.56 3.02
N LEU A 34 -26.37 -0.02 2.51
CA LEU A 34 -26.38 -1.35 1.89
C LEU A 34 -26.53 -2.49 2.89
N THR A 35 -26.06 -2.32 4.13
CA THR A 35 -25.99 -3.40 5.13
C THR A 35 -27.01 -3.26 6.27
N GLY A 36 -27.67 -2.11 6.41
CA GLY A 36 -28.55 -1.79 7.54
C GLY A 36 -27.81 -1.60 8.87
N ARG A 37 -26.47 -1.57 8.88
CA ARG A 37 -25.68 -1.37 10.10
C ARG A 37 -25.82 0.07 10.59
N ILE A 38 -25.96 0.21 11.91
CA ILE A 38 -25.99 1.51 12.60
C ILE A 38 -24.67 1.83 13.32
N ASN A 39 -23.79 0.83 13.43
CA ASN A 39 -22.50 0.99 14.10
C ASN A 39 -21.49 1.72 13.20
N GLN A 40 -20.47 2.31 13.84
CA GLN A 40 -19.35 2.93 13.15
C GLN A 40 -18.65 1.92 12.22
N ILE A 41 -18.50 2.29 10.94
CA ILE A 41 -17.87 1.43 9.92
C ILE A 41 -16.34 1.47 10.04
N TRP A 42 -15.77 2.67 10.17
CA TRP A 42 -14.34 2.88 10.31
C TRP A 42 -13.98 3.18 11.76
N PHE A 43 -13.37 2.22 12.46
CA PHE A 43 -13.07 2.34 13.90
C PHE A 43 -11.90 3.26 14.25
N GLN A 44 -10.99 3.52 13.31
CA GLN A 44 -9.81 4.35 13.53
C GLN A 44 -9.71 5.44 12.48
N ARG A 45 -9.05 6.54 12.86
CA ARG A 45 -8.58 7.54 11.89
C ARG A 45 -7.52 6.89 11.00
N PHE A 46 -7.34 7.44 9.80
CA PHE A 46 -6.23 7.00 8.94
C PHE A 46 -4.88 7.36 9.59
N SER A 47 -3.90 6.48 9.45
CA SER A 47 -2.50 6.78 9.75
C SER A 47 -1.78 7.16 8.45
N ARG A 48 -0.80 8.06 8.54
CA ARG A 48 0.03 8.45 7.40
C ARG A 48 1.51 8.51 7.78
N THR A 49 2.34 8.11 6.84
CA THR A 49 3.79 8.21 6.93
C THR A 49 4.31 8.83 5.64
N ARG A 50 5.13 9.88 5.76
CA ARG A 50 5.74 10.57 4.63
C ARG A 50 6.92 9.78 4.09
N LEU A 51 6.90 9.49 2.79
CA LEU A 51 8.01 8.84 2.08
C LEU A 51 8.89 9.93 1.45
N GLY A 52 10.14 10.03 1.89
CA GLY A 52 11.09 11.07 1.45
C GLY A 52 12.11 10.61 0.40
N SER A 53 12.07 9.34 -0.03
CA SER A 53 13.06 8.75 -0.94
C SER A 53 12.37 7.82 -1.93
N CYS A 54 12.85 7.77 -3.18
CA CYS A 54 12.37 6.83 -4.18
C CYS A 54 12.54 5.37 -3.74
N TRP A 55 13.61 5.04 -2.99
CA TRP A 55 13.81 3.70 -2.44
C TRP A 55 12.75 3.35 -1.39
N TYR A 56 12.32 4.31 -0.57
CA TYR A 56 11.23 4.09 0.38
C TYR A 56 9.90 3.85 -0.34
N VAL A 57 9.64 4.58 -1.42
CA VAL A 57 8.48 4.35 -2.27
C VAL A 57 8.49 2.93 -2.83
N LEU A 58 9.60 2.46 -3.42
CA LEU A 58 9.70 1.10 -3.96
C LEU A 58 9.52 0.02 -2.89
N ASN A 59 10.13 0.20 -1.71
CA ASN A 59 9.96 -0.75 -0.60
C ASN A 59 8.51 -0.81 -0.11
N CYS A 60 7.86 0.35 0.08
CA CYS A 60 6.45 0.41 0.46
C CYS A 60 5.53 -0.13 -0.65
N TYR A 61 5.86 0.11 -1.92
CA TYR A 61 5.12 -0.39 -3.08
C TYR A 61 5.07 -1.93 -3.07
N LYS A 62 6.24 -2.58 -3.00
CA LYS A 62 6.32 -4.04 -2.90
C LYS A 62 5.61 -4.57 -1.65
N TYR A 63 5.84 -3.93 -0.52
CA TYR A 63 5.22 -4.30 0.74
C TYR A 63 3.68 -4.28 0.67
N ILE A 64 3.08 -3.22 0.11
CA ILE A 64 1.62 -3.08 -0.02
C ILE A 64 1.04 -4.21 -0.87
N TYR A 65 1.63 -4.51 -2.03
CA TYR A 65 1.12 -5.57 -2.90
C TYR A 65 1.36 -6.98 -2.36
N ARG A 66 2.42 -7.19 -1.55
CA ARG A 66 2.72 -8.49 -0.95
C ARG A 66 1.94 -8.78 0.33
N ARG A 67 1.37 -7.76 0.99
CA ARG A 67 0.56 -7.90 2.21
C ARG A 67 -0.52 -9.00 2.10
N PRO A 68 -1.34 -9.09 1.04
CA PRO A 68 -2.31 -10.17 0.86
C PRO A 68 -1.68 -11.57 0.80
N VAL A 69 -0.55 -11.72 0.12
CA VAL A 69 0.19 -12.99 0.02
C VAL A 69 0.71 -13.42 1.39
N ARG A 70 1.34 -12.50 2.13
CA ARG A 70 1.80 -12.75 3.50
C ARG A 70 0.66 -13.08 4.47
N ALA A 71 -0.52 -12.52 4.24
CA ALA A 71 -1.72 -12.83 5.02
C ALA A 71 -2.38 -14.17 4.63
N GLY A 72 -1.82 -14.90 3.66
CA GLY A 72 -2.37 -16.17 3.19
C GLY A 72 -3.69 -16.04 2.43
N LEU A 73 -4.01 -14.85 1.90
CA LEU A 73 -5.26 -14.61 1.18
C LEU A 73 -5.21 -15.06 -0.28
N VAL A 74 -4.02 -15.04 -0.88
CA VAL A 74 -3.72 -15.41 -2.27
C VAL A 74 -2.29 -15.92 -2.38
N ASP A 75 -1.98 -16.68 -3.41
CA ASP A 75 -0.62 -17.19 -3.64
C ASP A 75 0.24 -16.17 -4.40
N ARG A 76 -0.38 -15.36 -5.28
CA ARG A 76 0.30 -14.34 -6.08
C ARG A 76 -0.31 -12.95 -5.92
N VAL A 77 0.51 -11.91 -6.03
CA VAL A 77 0.06 -10.52 -5.80
C VAL A 77 -1.07 -10.09 -6.75
N GLU A 78 -1.03 -10.56 -7.99
CA GLU A 78 -2.00 -10.23 -9.04
C GLU A 78 -3.33 -10.99 -8.95
N GLU A 79 -3.47 -11.90 -7.99
CA GLU A 79 -4.72 -12.64 -7.72
C GLU A 79 -5.61 -11.88 -6.73
N TYR A 80 -5.04 -10.95 -5.95
CA TYR A 80 -5.79 -10.21 -4.94
C TYR A 80 -6.71 -9.16 -5.57
N CYS A 81 -8.00 -9.50 -5.66
CA CYS A 81 -9.01 -8.72 -6.37
C CYS A 81 -9.34 -7.35 -5.74
N PHE A 82 -8.96 -7.12 -4.49
CA PHE A 82 -9.18 -5.85 -3.78
C PHE A 82 -7.92 -4.95 -3.78
N SER A 83 -7.06 -5.09 -4.80
CA SER A 83 -5.97 -4.16 -5.09
C SER A 83 -6.13 -3.56 -6.48
N THR A 84 -5.34 -2.53 -6.77
CA THR A 84 -5.25 -1.91 -8.09
C THR A 84 -4.57 -2.79 -9.13
N LEU A 85 -3.72 -3.75 -8.71
CA LEU A 85 -2.83 -4.49 -9.60
C LEU A 85 -3.55 -5.33 -10.67
N PRO A 86 -4.56 -6.18 -10.36
CA PRO A 86 -5.28 -6.94 -11.39
C PRO A 86 -5.94 -6.02 -12.43
N GLY A 87 -6.35 -4.84 -11.99
CA GLY A 87 -6.89 -3.79 -12.82
C GLY A 87 -5.88 -3.21 -13.79
N LEU A 88 -4.72 -2.80 -13.26
CA LEU A 88 -3.64 -2.18 -14.03
C LEU A 88 -3.07 -3.11 -15.09
N ILE A 89 -3.05 -4.43 -14.85
CA ILE A 89 -2.60 -5.43 -15.83
C ILE A 89 -3.71 -5.97 -16.74
N GLY A 90 -4.91 -5.35 -16.71
CA GLY A 90 -6.01 -5.69 -17.61
C GLY A 90 -6.78 -6.98 -17.29
N LYS A 91 -6.57 -7.59 -16.11
CA LYS A 91 -7.32 -8.79 -15.68
C LYS A 91 -8.70 -8.46 -15.12
N ARG A 92 -8.93 -7.24 -14.65
CA ARG A 92 -10.21 -6.79 -14.07
C ARG A 92 -10.51 -5.35 -14.42
N HIS A 93 -11.79 -4.98 -14.33
CA HIS A 93 -12.20 -3.59 -14.43
C HIS A 93 -11.81 -2.82 -13.15
N LEU A 94 -11.21 -1.64 -13.32
CA LEU A 94 -10.91 -0.71 -12.22
C LEU A 94 -12.08 0.23 -11.98
N PHE A 95 -12.63 0.17 -10.77
CA PHE A 95 -13.72 1.06 -10.35
C PHE A 95 -13.23 2.39 -9.77
N ILE A 96 -11.93 2.51 -9.51
CA ILE A 96 -11.30 3.72 -8.99
C ILE A 96 -10.42 4.33 -10.08
N PRO A 97 -10.45 5.66 -10.26
CA PRO A 97 -9.47 6.32 -11.11
C PRO A 97 -8.09 6.14 -10.48
N VAL A 98 -7.15 5.62 -11.26
CA VAL A 98 -5.75 5.48 -10.86
C VAL A 98 -4.92 6.28 -11.87
N GLU A 99 -4.04 7.14 -11.36
CA GLU A 99 -2.98 7.75 -12.15
C GLU A 99 -2.08 6.66 -12.76
N CYS A 100 -1.34 7.01 -13.82
CA CYS A 100 -0.43 6.05 -14.46
C CYS A 100 0.61 5.55 -13.45
N ASP A 101 0.66 4.22 -13.23
CA ASP A 101 1.65 3.60 -12.35
C ASP A 101 3.01 3.56 -13.06
N THR A 102 3.77 4.64 -12.87
CA THR A 102 5.10 4.79 -13.48
C THR A 102 6.07 3.71 -13.05
N ILE A 103 5.87 3.04 -11.90
CA ILE A 103 6.71 1.94 -11.45
C ILE A 103 6.38 0.68 -12.24
N LEU A 104 5.09 0.32 -12.30
CA LEU A 104 4.62 -0.87 -13.00
C LEU A 104 4.95 -0.82 -14.51
N PHE A 105 4.84 0.37 -15.11
CA PHE A 105 5.06 0.58 -16.54
C PHE A 105 6.44 1.17 -16.88
N SER A 106 7.34 1.30 -15.89
CA SER A 106 8.74 1.73 -16.13
C SER A 106 9.54 0.74 -16.99
N SER A 107 9.12 -0.52 -16.99
CA SER A 107 9.82 -1.63 -17.64
C SER A 107 8.83 -2.70 -18.06
N CYS A 108 9.35 -3.88 -18.39
CA CYS A 108 8.57 -5.08 -18.69
C CYS A 108 7.74 -5.51 -17.47
N ILE A 109 6.41 -5.55 -17.61
CA ILE A 109 5.44 -5.87 -16.54
C ILE A 109 5.79 -7.20 -15.88
N GLU A 110 6.24 -8.19 -16.66
CA GLU A 110 6.65 -9.51 -16.21
C GLU A 110 7.80 -9.43 -15.20
N LYS A 111 8.76 -8.51 -15.40
CA LYS A 111 9.87 -8.31 -14.46
C LYS A 111 9.39 -7.70 -13.14
N ILE A 112 8.46 -6.75 -13.21
CA ILE A 112 7.88 -6.14 -12.01
C ILE A 112 7.02 -7.15 -11.26
N LEU A 113 6.18 -7.92 -11.94
CA LEU A 113 5.39 -8.99 -11.32
C LEU A 113 6.27 -10.06 -10.68
N PHE A 114 7.38 -10.44 -11.34
CA PHE A 114 8.37 -11.33 -10.76
C PHE A 114 8.96 -10.73 -9.47
N TRP A 115 9.43 -9.47 -9.52
CA TRP A 115 9.98 -8.78 -8.35
C TRP A 115 8.97 -8.63 -7.20
N LEU A 116 7.69 -8.35 -7.50
CA LEU A 116 6.61 -8.28 -6.52
C LEU A 116 6.31 -9.65 -5.90
N ASN A 117 6.34 -10.73 -6.68
CA ASN A 117 6.12 -12.08 -6.17
C ASN A 117 7.33 -12.68 -5.45
N THR A 118 8.53 -12.14 -5.62
CA THR A 118 9.73 -12.52 -4.84
C THR A 118 9.58 -12.15 -3.36
N PRO A 119 9.69 -13.13 -2.43
CA PRO A 119 9.68 -12.88 -0.99
C PRO A 119 10.74 -11.88 -0.54
N SER A 120 10.32 -10.92 0.28
CA SER A 120 11.23 -10.03 0.98
C SER A 120 11.80 -10.71 2.23
N GLN A 121 12.98 -10.28 2.68
CA GLN A 121 13.52 -10.74 3.95
C GLN A 121 12.62 -10.30 5.12
N LYS A 122 12.42 -11.18 6.10
CA LYS A 122 11.50 -10.95 7.22
C LYS A 122 11.87 -9.69 8.01
N GLU A 123 13.16 -9.52 8.27
CA GLU A 123 13.75 -8.39 9.00
C GLU A 123 13.50 -7.07 8.26
N ALA A 124 13.50 -7.12 6.93
CA ALA A 124 13.24 -5.96 6.10
C ALA A 124 11.76 -5.54 6.17
N GLU A 125 10.85 -6.51 6.13
CA GLU A 125 9.41 -6.24 6.27
C GLU A 125 9.06 -5.72 7.67
N GLU A 126 9.64 -6.29 8.72
CA GLU A 126 9.47 -5.81 10.11
C GLU A 126 10.00 -4.38 10.27
N SER A 127 11.10 -4.05 9.59
CA SER A 127 11.64 -2.69 9.57
C SER A 127 10.68 -1.70 8.87
N ILE A 128 10.00 -2.13 7.80
CA ILE A 128 8.96 -1.32 7.15
C ILE A 128 7.76 -1.15 8.07
N GLU A 129 7.28 -2.23 8.71
CA GLU A 129 6.17 -2.18 9.67
C GLU A 129 6.41 -1.19 10.80
N HIS A 130 7.61 -1.23 11.37
CA HIS A 130 8.03 -0.28 12.38
C HIS A 130 8.09 1.14 11.82
N ALA A 131 8.69 1.35 10.64
CA ALA A 131 8.81 2.68 10.03
C ALA A 131 7.45 3.34 9.72
N LEU A 132 6.43 2.54 9.39
CA LEU A 132 5.05 3.01 9.14
C LEU A 132 4.29 3.48 10.39
N GLN A 133 4.85 3.30 11.59
CA GLN A 133 4.28 3.83 12.83
C GLN A 133 4.65 5.31 13.04
N PHE A 134 5.61 5.84 12.29
CA PHE A 134 6.12 7.20 12.45
C PHE A 134 5.61 8.12 11.36
N ARG A 135 5.66 9.44 11.63
CA ARG A 135 5.24 10.47 10.68
C ARG A 135 6.15 10.53 9.46
N ASP A 136 7.46 10.36 9.63
CA ASP A 136 8.44 10.32 8.54
C ASP A 136 9.05 8.94 8.44
N PHE A 137 9.03 8.37 7.22
CA PHE A 137 9.55 7.03 6.99
C PHE A 137 11.07 7.03 7.13
N LYS A 138 11.56 6.24 8.08
CA LYS A 138 12.98 5.97 8.25
C LYS A 138 13.18 4.52 8.65
N LEU A 139 14.00 3.83 7.89
CA LEU A 139 14.41 2.47 8.24
C LEU A 139 15.38 2.51 9.43
N ARG A 140 15.35 1.44 10.23
CA ARG A 140 16.24 1.30 11.37
C ARG A 140 17.66 1.03 10.88
N LYS A 141 18.62 1.77 11.44
CA LYS A 141 20.05 1.52 11.22
C LYS A 141 20.47 0.17 11.79
N ILE A 142 21.31 -0.56 11.07
CA ILE A 142 21.89 -1.84 11.51
C ILE A 142 23.37 -1.59 11.83
N ASN A 143 23.82 -1.89 13.06
CA ASN A 143 25.20 -1.64 13.50
C ASN A 143 25.68 -0.21 13.20
N ARG A 144 24.82 0.79 13.48
CA ARG A 144 25.03 2.23 13.19
C ARG A 144 25.17 2.58 11.69
N LYS A 145 25.12 1.61 10.78
CA LYS A 145 25.10 1.81 9.33
C LYS A 145 23.65 1.96 8.83
N PRO A 146 23.44 2.67 7.71
CA PRO A 146 22.16 2.67 6.99
C PRO A 146 21.62 1.26 6.81
N SER A 147 20.30 1.11 6.87
CA SER A 147 19.69 -0.18 6.53
C SER A 147 20.10 -0.56 5.10
N PRO A 148 20.43 -1.83 4.79
CA PRO A 148 20.73 -2.27 3.43
C PRO A 148 19.62 -1.92 2.42
N TRP A 149 18.39 -1.75 2.92
CA TRP A 149 17.19 -1.43 2.17
C TRP A 149 16.97 0.09 1.97
N GLU A 150 17.81 0.96 2.55
CA GLU A 150 17.71 2.42 2.33
C GLU A 150 18.14 2.84 0.93
N SER A 151 19.01 2.04 0.28
CA SER A 151 19.60 2.34 -1.02
C SER A 151 19.31 1.28 -2.09
N ARG A 152 18.56 0.23 -1.74
CA ARG A 152 18.15 -0.84 -2.65
C ARG A 152 16.74 -1.34 -2.28
N PRO A 153 15.88 -1.64 -3.25
CA PRO A 153 14.60 -2.26 -3.00
C PRO A 153 14.82 -3.72 -2.58
N ILE A 154 13.99 -4.19 -1.64
CA ILE A 154 13.99 -5.59 -1.19
C ILE A 154 13.38 -6.50 -2.27
#